data_AF-A0A9D9WNT1-F1
#
_entry.id   AF-A0A9D9WNT1-F1
#
_cell.length_a   1.000
_cell.length_b   1.000
_cell.length_c   1.000
_cell.angle_alpha   90.00
_cell.angle_beta   90.00
_cell.angle_gamma   90.00
#
_symmetry.space_group_name_H-M   'P 1'
#
loop_
_entity.id
_entity.type
_entity.pdbx_description
1 polymer ?
#
loop_
_entity_poly.entity_id
_entity_poly.type
_entity_poly.pdbx_seq_one_letter_code
_entity_poly.pdbx_strand_id
1 'polypeptide(L)'
;MKCAPRHSPDFLVDALGLDSLRSLAIIGTGKNAGKTTVLNHLLSAVRQMKRKRVVAVTSIGLDGEVEDIVTGGAKPRIYLTEGALLATACGSLDKCDAVIEILVLTGIHTATGEIAIGRMRTNGYVELAGPSIARDVAT
;
A
#
# COMPACT_ATOMS: atom_id res chain seq x y z
N MET A 1 -0.93 -29.78 -20.25
CA MET A 1 -0.53 -28.53 -19.58
C MET A 1 -1.79 -27.80 -19.14
N LYS A 2 -2.19 -27.87 -17.86
CA LYS A 2 -3.37 -27.13 -17.37
C LYS A 2 -2.92 -25.70 -17.10
N CYS A 3 -3.46 -24.75 -17.86
CA CYS A 3 -3.28 -23.33 -17.62
C CYS A 3 -3.78 -23.05 -16.20
N ALA A 4 -2.93 -22.56 -15.30
CA ALA A 4 -3.37 -22.13 -13.98
C ALA A 4 -4.52 -21.13 -14.17
N PRO A 5 -5.61 -21.21 -13.39
CA PRO A 5 -6.74 -20.31 -13.59
C PRO A 5 -6.24 -18.87 -13.50
N ARG A 6 -6.60 -18.05 -14.49
CA ARG A 6 -6.19 -16.62 -14.63
C ARG A 6 -6.57 -15.73 -13.44
N HIS A 7 -7.33 -16.28 -12.49
CA HIS A 7 -7.77 -15.60 -11.26
C HIS A 7 -7.09 -16.14 -9.99
N SER A 8 -6.14 -17.08 -10.11
CA SER A 8 -5.39 -17.54 -8.95
C SER A 8 -4.33 -16.52 -8.51
N PRO A 9 -4.10 -16.38 -7.20
CA PRO A 9 -2.98 -15.61 -6.65
C PRO A 9 -1.63 -16.00 -7.26
N ASP A 10 -1.42 -17.30 -7.49
CA ASP A 10 -0.20 -17.85 -8.10
C ASP A 10 0.01 -17.31 -9.52
N PHE A 11 -1.06 -17.14 -10.30
CA PHE A 11 -0.97 -16.54 -11.63
C PHE A 11 -0.44 -15.10 -11.58
N LEU A 12 -0.88 -14.28 -10.62
CA LEU A 12 -0.39 -12.89 -10.50
C LEU A 12 1.08 -12.84 -10.10
N VAL A 13 1.50 -13.75 -9.22
CA VAL A 13 2.90 -13.86 -8.80
C VAL A 13 3.77 -14.22 -9.99
N ASP A 14 3.39 -15.21 -10.78
CA ASP A 14 4.15 -15.67 -11.94
C ASP A 14 4.13 -14.64 -13.08
N ALA A 15 2.96 -14.08 -13.41
CA ALA A 15 2.80 -13.16 -14.53
C ALA A 15 3.54 -11.83 -14.33
N LEU A 16 3.65 -11.36 -13.08
CA LEU A 16 4.33 -10.10 -12.74
C LEU A 16 5.72 -10.32 -12.12
N GLY A 17 6.16 -11.57 -11.94
CA GLY A 17 7.41 -11.89 -11.26
C GLY A 17 7.50 -11.35 -9.84
N LEU A 18 6.38 -11.36 -9.09
CA LEU A 18 6.30 -10.75 -7.75
C LEU A 18 7.23 -11.43 -6.72
N ASP A 19 7.83 -12.56 -7.04
CA ASP A 19 8.77 -13.30 -6.19
C ASP A 19 10.19 -12.72 -6.18
N SER A 20 10.54 -11.98 -7.23
CA SER A 20 11.87 -11.43 -7.51
C SER A 20 11.84 -9.91 -7.71
N LEU A 21 10.66 -9.34 -7.96
CA LEU A 21 10.48 -7.91 -8.15
C LEU A 21 10.84 -7.11 -6.89
N ARG A 22 11.71 -6.11 -7.04
CA ARG A 22 12.15 -5.25 -5.93
C ARG A 22 11.22 -4.07 -5.68
N SER A 23 10.63 -3.50 -6.73
CA SER A 23 9.74 -2.34 -6.65
C SER A 23 8.67 -2.44 -7.74
N LEU A 24 7.47 -1.95 -7.43
CA LEU A 24 6.33 -1.89 -8.33
C LEU A 24 5.61 -0.56 -8.10
N ALA A 25 5.30 0.15 -9.18
CA ALA A 25 4.45 1.34 -9.13
C ALA A 25 3.15 1.07 -9.90
N ILE A 26 2.02 1.44 -9.31
CA ILE A 26 0.70 1.33 -9.94
C ILE A 26 0.27 2.74 -10.35
N ILE A 27 0.28 3.00 -11.66
CA ILE A 27 -0.02 4.30 -12.24
C ILE A 27 -1.32 4.19 -13.03
N GLY A 28 -2.16 5.23 -12.97
CA GLY A 28 -3.43 5.29 -13.71
C GLY A 28 -3.80 6.72 -14.04
N THR A 29 -4.57 6.90 -15.12
CA THR A 29 -4.85 8.19 -15.76
C THR A 29 -5.89 9.06 -15.03
N GLY A 30 -6.43 8.61 -13.89
CA GLY A 30 -7.43 9.35 -13.14
C GLY A 30 -7.67 8.83 -11.72
N LYS A 31 -8.47 9.58 -10.95
CA LYS A 31 -9.05 9.10 -9.69
C LYS A 31 -10.00 7.93 -10.00
N ASN A 32 -10.10 6.97 -9.09
CA ASN A 32 -10.99 5.81 -9.20
C ASN A 32 -10.72 4.86 -10.41
N ALA A 33 -9.57 4.98 -11.08
CA ALA A 33 -9.13 4.06 -12.15
C ALA A 33 -8.78 2.63 -11.69
N GLY A 34 -9.19 2.22 -10.47
CA GLY A 34 -8.91 0.89 -9.92
C GLY A 34 -7.51 0.67 -9.36
N LYS A 35 -6.67 1.72 -9.23
CA LYS A 35 -5.29 1.61 -8.71
C LYS A 35 -5.22 0.92 -7.34
N THR A 36 -5.99 1.42 -6.39
CA THR A 36 -6.06 0.90 -5.01
C THR A 36 -6.65 -0.52 -4.99
N THR A 37 -7.59 -0.83 -5.88
CA THR A 37 -8.11 -2.18 -6.07
C THR A 37 -7.02 -3.15 -6.53
N VAL A 38 -6.25 -2.77 -7.55
CA VAL A 38 -5.10 -3.56 -8.04
C VAL A 38 -4.06 -3.75 -6.92
N LEU A 39 -3.74 -2.69 -6.17
CA LEU A 39 -2.84 -2.77 -5.01
C LEU A 39 -3.30 -3.85 -4.02
N ASN A 40 -4.57 -3.85 -3.64
CA ASN A 40 -5.14 -4.83 -2.71
C ASN A 40 -5.05 -6.26 -3.25
N HIS A 41 -5.33 -6.47 -4.54
CA HIS A 41 -5.18 -7.78 -5.16
C HIS A 41 -3.72 -8.28 -5.13
N LEU A 42 -2.75 -7.39 -5.39
CA LEU A 42 -1.34 -7.73 -5.34
C LEU A 42 -0.86 -8.03 -3.92
N LEU A 43 -1.26 -7.22 -2.93
CA LEU A 43 -0.95 -7.48 -1.52
C LEU A 43 -1.55 -8.83 -1.07
N SER A 44 -2.77 -9.15 -1.49
CA SER A 44 -3.39 -10.45 -1.24
C SER A 44 -2.60 -11.59 -1.88
N ALA A 45 -2.13 -11.43 -3.12
CA ALA A 45 -1.31 -12.43 -3.80
C ALA A 45 0.03 -12.65 -3.08
N VAL A 46 0.73 -11.56 -2.70
CA VAL A 46 2.00 -11.66 -1.95
C VAL A 46 1.81 -12.37 -0.60
N ARG A 47 0.71 -12.10 0.12
CA ARG A 47 0.40 -12.78 1.39
C ARG A 47 0.21 -14.29 1.25
N GLN A 48 -0.23 -14.75 0.09
CA GLN A 48 -0.51 -16.16 -0.18
C GLN A 48 0.70 -16.90 -0.76
N MET A 49 1.80 -16.20 -1.04
CA MET A 49 3.04 -16.80 -1.53
C MET A 49 3.63 -17.76 -0.49
N LYS A 50 4.14 -18.92 -0.96
CA LYS A 50 4.88 -19.87 -0.11
C LYS A 50 6.11 -19.24 0.55
N ARG A 51 6.80 -18.35 -0.17
CA ARG A 51 7.97 -17.64 0.32
C ARG A 51 7.53 -16.30 0.91
N LYS A 52 7.69 -16.15 2.23
CA LYS A 52 7.38 -14.90 2.92
C LYS A 52 8.23 -13.75 2.37
N ARG A 53 7.60 -12.63 2.07
CA ARG A 53 8.25 -11.36 1.73
C ARG A 53 7.71 -10.26 2.62
N VAL A 54 8.61 -9.42 3.13
CA VAL A 54 8.21 -8.15 3.73
C VAL A 54 7.93 -7.19 2.59
N VAL A 55 6.74 -6.58 2.62
CA VAL A 55 6.33 -5.54 1.68
C VAL A 55 6.47 -4.18 2.32
N ALA A 56 6.84 -3.18 1.52
CA ALA A 56 6.80 -1.77 1.90
C ALA A 56 5.83 -1.05 0.96
N VAL A 57 4.93 -0.22 1.50
CA VAL A 57 3.89 0.44 0.71
C VAL A 57 3.86 1.94 1.01
N THR A 58 3.66 2.75 -0.01
CA THR A 58 3.43 4.20 0.07
C THR A 58 2.49 4.63 -1.06
N SER A 59 1.95 5.85 -0.99
CA SER A 59 1.19 6.46 -2.08
C SER A 59 1.56 7.93 -2.24
N ILE A 60 1.48 8.44 -3.46
CA ILE A 60 1.60 9.88 -3.75
C ILE A 60 0.30 10.65 -3.46
N GLY A 61 -0.82 9.93 -3.30
CA GLY A 61 -2.13 10.48 -2.99
C GLY A 61 -2.65 9.95 -1.66
N LEU A 62 -3.87 10.38 -1.31
CA LEU A 62 -4.63 9.81 -0.21
C LEU A 62 -5.30 8.51 -0.70
N ASP A 63 -4.95 7.38 -0.11
CA ASP A 63 -5.50 6.06 -0.42
C ASP A 63 -5.84 5.28 0.85
N GLY A 64 -6.88 4.44 0.80
CA GLY A 64 -7.31 3.62 1.94
C GLY A 64 -8.30 4.30 2.90
N GLU A 65 -8.70 5.54 2.61
CA GLU A 65 -9.80 6.25 3.29
C GLU A 65 -11.12 5.47 3.19
N VAL A 66 -11.96 5.57 4.22
CA VAL A 66 -13.23 4.81 4.31
C VAL A 66 -14.27 5.35 3.31
N GLU A 67 -14.33 6.66 3.15
CA GLU A 67 -15.23 7.36 2.23
C GLU A 67 -14.43 8.33 1.38
N ASP A 68 -14.74 8.38 0.08
CA ASP A 68 -14.20 9.40 -0.80
C ASP A 68 -14.74 10.77 -0.41
N ILE A 69 -13.89 11.65 0.14
CA ILE A 69 -14.31 13.00 0.57
C ILE A 69 -14.88 13.82 -0.60
N VAL A 70 -14.51 13.50 -1.85
CA VAL A 70 -14.98 14.21 -3.05
C VAL A 70 -16.28 13.63 -3.60
N THR A 71 -16.49 12.30 -3.53
CA THR A 71 -17.64 11.64 -4.19
C THR A 71 -18.63 10.97 -3.23
N GLY A 72 -18.35 10.90 -1.93
CA GLY A 72 -19.19 10.26 -0.91
C GLY A 72 -19.34 8.74 -1.05
N GLY A 73 -18.54 8.09 -1.89
CA GLY A 73 -18.60 6.65 -2.15
C GLY A 73 -17.62 5.86 -1.28
N ALA A 74 -17.96 4.62 -0.92
CA ALA A 74 -17.07 3.73 -0.19
C ALA A 74 -15.78 3.47 -1.00
N LYS A 75 -14.62 3.72 -0.38
CA LYS A 75 -13.32 3.49 -1.01
C LYS A 75 -12.72 2.15 -0.58
N PRO A 76 -11.94 1.48 -1.46
CA PRO A 76 -11.26 0.25 -1.09
C PRO A 76 -10.18 0.55 -0.03
N ARG A 77 -10.42 0.11 1.20
CA ARG A 77 -9.44 0.17 2.30
C ARG A 77 -8.22 -0.69 1.98
N ILE A 78 -7.04 -0.28 2.44
CA ILE A 78 -5.79 -1.03 2.26
C ILE A 78 -5.52 -1.84 3.51
N TYR A 79 -5.29 -3.15 3.37
CA TYR A 79 -4.99 -4.05 4.49
C TYR A 79 -3.55 -4.53 4.44
N LEU A 80 -2.80 -4.29 5.51
CA LEU A 80 -1.43 -4.75 5.68
C LEU A 80 -1.34 -5.79 6.80
N THR A 81 -0.41 -6.73 6.65
CA THR A 81 -0.12 -7.73 7.68
C THR A 81 1.04 -7.30 8.56
N GLU A 82 1.10 -7.87 9.77
CA GLU A 82 2.23 -7.73 10.69
C GLU A 82 3.57 -7.93 9.96
N GLY A 83 4.54 -7.08 10.30
CA GLY A 83 5.86 -7.03 9.69
C GLY A 83 5.96 -6.23 8.40
N ALA A 84 4.85 -5.88 7.73
CA ALA A 84 4.87 -4.97 6.60
C ALA A 84 5.35 -3.57 7.02
N LEU A 85 5.96 -2.87 6.07
CA LEU A 85 6.39 -1.49 6.23
C LEU A 85 5.42 -0.56 5.49
N LEU A 86 5.26 0.64 6.01
CA LEU A 86 4.55 1.71 5.32
C LEU A 86 5.32 3.02 5.44
N ALA A 87 5.20 3.88 4.44
CA ALA A 87 5.56 5.28 4.53
C ALA A 87 4.29 6.13 4.33
N THR A 88 3.90 6.86 5.37
CA THR A 88 2.67 7.67 5.37
C THR A 88 2.85 8.90 6.25
N ALA A 89 2.09 9.96 5.99
CA ALA A 89 2.08 11.16 6.80
C ALA A 89 1.58 10.86 8.22
N CYS A 90 2.16 11.51 9.23
CA CYS A 90 1.76 11.33 10.62
C CYS A 90 0.25 11.54 10.84
N GLY A 91 -0.38 12.49 10.15
CA GLY A 91 -1.83 12.72 10.24
C GLY A 91 -2.72 11.62 9.67
N SER A 92 -2.15 10.64 8.94
CA SER A 92 -2.87 9.44 8.48
C SER A 92 -2.72 8.24 9.43
N LEU A 93 -1.80 8.30 10.40
CA LEU A 93 -1.58 7.22 11.37
C LEU A 93 -2.80 7.02 12.28
N ASP A 94 -3.44 8.10 12.73
CA ASP A 94 -4.62 8.05 13.63
C ASP A 94 -5.86 7.43 12.97
N LYS A 95 -5.85 7.28 11.64
CA LYS A 95 -6.93 6.67 10.86
C LYS A 95 -6.66 5.20 10.53
N CYS A 96 -5.50 4.69 10.94
CA CYS A 96 -5.17 3.28 10.85
C CYS A 96 -5.76 2.54 12.07
N ASP A 97 -6.27 1.32 11.87
CA ASP A 97 -6.75 0.47 12.98
C ASP A 97 -5.71 -0.57 13.44
N ALA A 98 -4.47 -0.43 12.96
CA ALA A 98 -3.34 -1.27 13.33
C ALA A 98 -2.39 -0.57 14.31
N VAL A 99 -1.69 -1.37 15.11
CA VAL A 99 -0.54 -0.88 15.89
C VAL A 99 0.64 -0.72 14.94
N ILE A 100 1.18 0.50 14.85
CA ILE A 100 2.30 0.85 13.98
C ILE A 100 3.46 1.32 14.87
N GLU A 101 4.60 0.65 14.75
CA GLU A 101 5.86 1.08 15.35
C GLU A 101 6.53 2.08 14.41
N ILE A 102 6.75 3.31 14.85
CA ILE A 102 7.48 4.33 14.09
C ILE A 102 8.97 4.00 14.14
N LEU A 103 9.55 3.71 12.98
CA LEU A 103 10.98 3.41 12.84
C LEU A 103 11.80 4.68 12.65
N VAL A 104 11.30 5.62 11.84
CA VAL A 104 11.96 6.89 11.56
C VAL A 104 10.97 7.94 11.08
N LEU A 105 11.23 9.19 11.44
CA LEU A 105 10.64 10.37 10.84
C LEU A 105 11.61 10.93 9.80
N THR A 106 11.12 11.17 8.58
CA THR A 106 11.98 11.33 7.39
C THR A 106 12.45 12.76 7.15
N GLY A 107 11.89 13.76 7.83
CA GLY A 107 12.05 15.18 7.52
C GLY A 107 11.22 15.67 6.33
N ILE A 108 10.54 14.78 5.60
CA ILE A 108 9.70 15.13 4.45
C ILE A 108 8.33 15.54 4.96
N HIS A 109 7.90 16.77 4.65
CA HIS A 109 6.65 17.34 5.16
C HIS A 109 5.58 17.42 4.06
N THR A 110 4.37 17.00 4.41
CA THR A 110 3.17 17.13 3.58
C THR A 110 2.13 17.99 4.28
N ALA A 111 1.01 18.29 3.60
CA ALA A 111 -0.11 19.03 4.20
C ALA A 111 -0.72 18.32 5.43
N THR A 112 -0.57 16.99 5.54
CA THR A 112 -1.09 16.16 6.63
C THR A 112 -0.01 15.75 7.63
N GLY A 113 1.17 16.38 7.58
CA GLY A 113 2.27 16.16 8.52
C GLY A 113 3.51 15.54 7.88
N GLU A 114 4.50 15.28 8.73
CA GLU A 114 5.75 14.65 8.34
C GLU A 114 5.54 13.19 7.92
N ILE A 115 6.29 12.71 6.92
CA ILE A 115 6.27 11.31 6.52
C ILE A 115 7.03 10.47 7.55
N ALA A 116 6.33 9.50 8.13
CA ALA A 116 6.88 8.48 9.00
C ALA A 116 7.06 7.17 8.23
N ILE A 117 8.18 6.48 8.46
CA ILE A 117 8.32 5.08 8.09
C ILE A 117 7.94 4.24 9.30
N GLY A 118 6.90 3.42 9.14
CA GLY A 118 6.35 2.57 10.19
C GLY A 118 6.47 1.08 9.86
N ARG A 119 6.47 0.25 10.91
CA ARG A 119 6.31 -1.20 10.83
C ARG A 119 5.00 -1.62 11.48
N MET A 120 4.22 -2.41 10.76
CA MET A 120 2.99 -3.03 11.26
C MET A 120 3.34 -4.02 12.39
N ARG A 121 2.81 -3.78 13.60
CA ARG A 121 2.91 -4.70 14.75
C ARG A 121 1.69 -5.59 14.92
N THR A 122 0.57 -5.21 14.31
CA THR A 122 -0.62 -6.04 14.17
C THR A 122 -1.07 -6.03 12.72
N ASN A 123 -1.90 -6.99 12.31
CA ASN A 123 -2.61 -6.85 11.05
C ASN A 123 -3.67 -5.76 11.17
N GLY A 124 -3.94 -5.03 10.09
CA GLY A 124 -5.03 -4.06 10.08
C GLY A 124 -5.07 -3.24 8.80
N TYR A 125 -6.05 -2.36 8.75
CA TYR A 125 -6.26 -1.41 7.68
C TYR A 125 -5.51 -0.12 7.95
N VAL A 126 -4.99 0.46 6.87
CA VAL A 126 -4.17 1.67 6.91
C VAL A 126 -4.69 2.71 5.92
N GLU A 127 -4.43 3.97 6.25
CA GLU A 127 -4.51 5.09 5.32
C GLU A 127 -3.10 5.47 4.87
N LEU A 128 -2.89 5.54 3.57
CA LEU A 128 -1.62 5.95 2.97
C LEU A 128 -1.77 7.38 2.44
N ALA A 129 -0.90 8.26 2.93
CA ALA A 129 -0.66 9.61 2.43
C ALA A 129 0.85 9.83 2.44
N GLY A 130 1.55 9.24 1.47
CA GLY A 130 3.00 9.36 1.34
C GLY A 130 3.43 10.70 0.74
N PRO A 131 4.72 10.81 0.35
CA PRO A 131 5.24 12.05 -0.23
C PRO A 131 4.48 12.47 -1.49
N SER A 132 4.05 13.74 -1.55
CA SER A 132 3.24 14.28 -2.64
C SER A 132 4.04 14.68 -3.88
N ILE A 133 5.37 14.65 -3.80
CA ILE A 133 6.29 15.04 -4.88
C ILE A 133 7.19 13.85 -5.23
N ALA A 134 7.32 13.56 -6.53
CA ALA A 134 8.10 12.42 -7.02
C ALA A 134 9.56 12.42 -6.54
N ARG A 135 10.16 13.61 -6.33
CA ARG A 135 11.52 13.76 -5.81
C ARG A 135 11.66 13.13 -4.42
N ASP A 136 10.66 13.30 -3.58
CA ASP A 136 10.69 12.89 -2.19
C ASP A 136 10.45 11.38 -2.04
N VAL A 137 9.84 10.73 -3.04
CA VAL A 137 9.71 9.26 -3.13
C VAL A 137 11.05 8.59 -3.49
N ALA A 138 11.94 9.30 -4.17
CA ALA A 138 13.22 8.77 -4.65
C ALA A 138 14.39 8.92 -3.65
N THR A 139 14.13 9.46 -2.46
CA THR A 139 15.13 9.74 -1.41
C THR A 139 15.33 8.52 -0.51
#